data_AF-I1SRH6-F1
#
_entry.id   AF-I1SRH6-F1
#
_cell.length_a   1.000
_cell.length_b   1.000
_cell.length_c   1.000
_cell.angle_alpha   90.00
_cell.angle_beta   90.00
_cell.angle_gamma   90.00
#
_symmetry.space_group_name_H-M   'P 1'
#
loop_
_entity.id
_entity.type
_entity.pdbx_description
1 polymer ?
#
loop_
_entity_poly.entity_id
_entity_poly.type
_entity_poly.pdbx_seq_one_letter_code
_entity_poly.pdbx_strand_id
1 'polypeptide(L)'
;TWDYFWFLDSNRVPSPPQSITQVWGVPSPIDTVFTRCNCEGKTFIFKGSRYWRYDNDVLEAGYPKVIKTGFDGLRGHITAALSVPQYRTRREAVFFFKRGGFVQKYSYQAGISQTCGRKVQTPIVTLRSRSARQAVTVLEPAINIRKSWKGFPIQITAAVSVPSLREPEGYKY
;
A
#
# COMPACT_ATOMS: atom_id res chain seq x y z
N THR A 1 -17.81 13.29 -11.80
CA THR A 1 -17.30 13.91 -10.57
C THR A 1 -16.66 12.83 -9.73
N TRP A 2 -15.38 12.53 -9.98
CA TRP A 2 -14.60 11.54 -9.24
C TRP A 2 -13.49 12.24 -8.43
N ASP A 3 -13.74 13.51 -8.12
CA ASP A 3 -12.72 14.49 -7.73
C ASP A 3 -12.66 14.73 -6.22
N TYR A 4 -13.60 14.13 -5.49
CA TYR A 4 -13.87 14.40 -4.09
C TYR A 4 -13.77 13.13 -3.24
N PHE A 5 -13.52 13.32 -1.95
CA PHE A 5 -13.57 12.27 -0.94
C PHE A 5 -14.37 12.74 0.29
N TRP A 6 -14.73 11.78 1.13
CA TRP A 6 -15.49 11.99 2.35
C TRP A 6 -14.77 11.31 3.51
N PHE A 7 -14.77 11.94 4.68
CA PHE A 7 -14.46 11.23 5.92
C PHE A 7 -15.73 10.58 6.45
N LEU A 8 -15.61 9.37 6.97
CA LEU A 8 -16.67 8.68 7.67
C LEU A 8 -16.35 8.71 9.17
N ASP A 9 -17.31 9.16 9.98
CA ASP A 9 -17.19 9.07 11.43
C ASP A 9 -17.38 7.62 11.94
N SER A 10 -17.33 7.42 13.26
CA SER A 10 -17.57 6.11 13.88
C SER A 10 -18.96 5.53 13.59
N ASN A 11 -19.93 6.37 13.26
CA ASN A 11 -21.29 6.00 12.90
C ASN A 11 -21.49 5.85 11.38
N ARG A 12 -20.40 5.96 10.59
CA ARG A 12 -20.39 5.91 9.12
C ARG A 12 -21.17 7.05 8.45
N VAL A 13 -21.29 8.17 9.13
CA VAL A 13 -21.88 9.39 8.56
C VAL A 13 -20.79 10.12 7.77
N PRO A 14 -21.03 10.46 6.48
CA PRO A 14 -20.07 11.18 5.68
C PRO A 14 -19.98 12.66 6.07
N SER A 15 -18.76 13.20 6.06
CA SER A 15 -18.51 14.64 6.08
C SER A 15 -19.06 15.33 4.83
N PRO A 16 -19.00 16.67 4.70
CA PRO A 16 -19.09 17.30 3.39
C PRO A 16 -18.00 16.79 2.42
N PRO A 17 -18.24 16.79 1.09
CA PRO A 17 -17.25 16.38 0.10
C PRO A 17 -16.05 17.33 0.11
N GLN A 18 -14.84 16.78 0.09
CA GLN A 18 -13.59 17.53 0.05
C GLN A 18 -12.83 17.23 -1.24
N SER A 19 -12.21 18.25 -1.86
CA SER A 19 -11.45 18.08 -3.10
C SER A 19 -10.15 17.31 -2.83
N ILE A 20 -9.93 16.23 -3.56
CA ILE A 20 -8.69 15.44 -3.45
C ILE A 20 -7.49 16.29 -3.84
N THR A 21 -7.59 17.04 -4.94
CA THR A 21 -6.49 17.89 -5.43
C THR A 21 -6.12 18.98 -4.43
N GLN A 22 -7.12 19.63 -3.81
CA GLN A 22 -6.85 20.71 -2.85
C GLN A 22 -6.26 20.19 -1.53
N VAL A 23 -6.78 19.07 -1.01
CA VAL A 23 -6.34 18.54 0.29
C VAL A 23 -5.02 17.78 0.17
N TRP A 24 -4.89 16.91 -0.84
CA TRP A 24 -3.76 16.00 -0.96
C TRP A 24 -2.71 16.46 -1.96
N GLY A 25 -3.00 17.43 -2.83
CA GLY A 25 -2.09 17.85 -3.89
C GLY A 25 -1.88 16.79 -4.99
N VAL A 26 -2.78 15.81 -5.08
CA VAL A 26 -2.75 14.73 -6.09
C VAL A 26 -3.74 15.04 -7.20
N PRO A 27 -3.36 14.89 -8.49
CA PRO A 27 -4.31 15.04 -9.59
C PRO A 27 -5.46 14.02 -9.47
N SER A 28 -6.68 14.53 -9.53
CA SER A 28 -7.89 13.73 -9.51
C SER A 28 -8.41 13.40 -10.92
N PRO A 29 -9.17 12.30 -11.12
CA PRO A 29 -9.44 11.24 -10.17
C PRO A 29 -8.21 10.35 -9.91
N ILE A 30 -8.03 9.89 -8.68
CA ILE A 30 -6.98 8.93 -8.32
C ILE A 30 -7.32 7.52 -8.83
N ASP A 31 -6.30 6.69 -9.05
CA ASP A 31 -6.50 5.32 -9.52
C ASP A 31 -6.67 4.34 -8.35
N THR A 32 -5.90 4.51 -7.28
CA THR A 32 -6.03 3.74 -6.02
C THR A 32 -5.29 4.40 -4.87
N VAL A 33 -5.59 4.00 -3.64
CA VAL A 33 -4.92 4.42 -2.41
C VAL A 33 -4.80 3.22 -1.47
N PHE A 34 -3.70 3.13 -0.72
CA PHE A 34 -3.59 2.21 0.41
C PHE A 34 -2.70 2.80 1.50
N THR A 35 -2.92 2.36 2.73
CA THR A 35 -2.04 2.63 3.87
C THR A 35 -1.37 1.32 4.27
N ARG A 36 -0.06 1.36 4.52
CA ARG A 36 0.68 0.16 4.94
C ARG A 36 0.14 -0.35 6.26
N CYS A 37 -0.10 -1.65 6.32
CA CYS A 37 -0.54 -2.35 7.53
C CYS A 37 0.66 -2.65 8.43
N ASN A 38 1.39 -1.60 8.80
CA ASN A 38 2.58 -1.66 9.63
C ASN A 38 2.63 -0.46 10.58
N CYS A 39 3.70 -0.36 11.37
CA CYS A 39 3.81 0.66 12.41
C CYS A 39 4.20 2.05 11.88
N GLU A 40 4.68 2.13 10.63
CA GLU A 40 4.98 3.42 9.99
C GLU A 40 3.71 4.07 9.43
N GLY A 41 2.69 3.27 9.08
CA GLY A 41 1.41 3.79 8.61
C GLY A 41 1.48 4.68 7.37
N LYS A 42 2.53 4.54 6.53
CA LYS A 42 2.70 5.38 5.33
C LYS A 42 1.54 5.15 4.36
N THR A 43 0.95 6.24 3.88
CA THR A 43 -0.16 6.23 2.92
C THR A 43 0.35 6.49 1.51
N PHE A 44 -0.12 5.72 0.55
CA PHE A 44 0.30 5.78 -0.84
C PHE A 44 -0.89 6.05 -1.75
N ILE A 45 -0.83 7.11 -2.56
CA ILE A 45 -1.86 7.46 -3.54
C ILE A 45 -1.29 7.30 -4.94
N PHE A 46 -2.02 6.60 -5.82
CA PHE A 46 -1.57 6.27 -7.17
C PHE A 46 -2.38 7.05 -8.22
N LYS A 47 -1.67 7.60 -9.20
CA LYS A 47 -2.26 8.23 -10.39
C LYS A 47 -1.38 8.03 -11.62
N GLY A 48 -1.94 7.39 -12.65
CA GLY A 48 -1.24 7.06 -13.88
C GLY A 48 0.00 6.21 -13.60
N SER A 49 1.17 6.71 -14.00
CA SER A 49 2.46 6.03 -13.80
C SER A 49 3.21 6.50 -12.54
N ARG A 50 2.57 7.33 -11.71
CA ARG A 50 3.19 7.97 -10.54
C ARG A 50 2.45 7.62 -9.25
N TYR A 51 3.17 7.71 -8.14
CA TYR A 51 2.61 7.57 -6.81
C TYR A 51 3.17 8.64 -5.87
N TRP A 52 2.35 9.04 -4.92
CA TRP A 52 2.65 9.94 -3.81
C TRP A 52 2.72 9.11 -2.54
N ARG A 53 3.59 9.51 -1.60
CA ARG A 53 3.72 8.85 -0.29
C ARG A 53 3.60 9.90 0.81
N TYR A 54 2.78 9.62 1.80
CA TYR A 54 2.49 10.49 2.92
C TYR A 54 2.88 9.83 4.24
N ASP A 55 3.29 10.67 5.17
CA ASP A 55 3.53 10.34 6.57
C ASP A 55 2.65 11.24 7.44
N ASN A 56 1.66 10.67 8.12
CA ASN A 56 0.68 11.42 8.92
C ASN A 56 0.15 12.66 8.17
N ASP A 57 -0.39 12.42 6.97
CA ASP A 57 -0.95 13.44 6.06
C ASP A 57 0.05 14.44 5.44
N VAL A 58 1.34 14.33 5.77
CA VAL A 58 2.40 15.15 5.17
C VAL A 58 2.99 14.45 3.95
N LEU A 59 2.95 15.11 2.78
CA LEU A 59 3.61 14.61 1.57
C LEU A 59 5.12 14.54 1.81
N GLU A 60 5.70 13.35 1.63
CA GLU A 60 7.15 13.19 1.81
C GLU A 60 7.95 13.84 0.67
N ALA A 61 9.11 14.40 1.03
CA ALA A 61 10.02 15.03 0.08
C ALA A 61 10.48 14.05 -1.03
N GLY A 62 10.54 14.55 -2.26
CA GLY A 62 10.93 13.77 -3.43
C GLY A 62 9.81 12.90 -4.02
N TYR A 63 8.56 13.10 -3.60
CA TYR A 63 7.36 12.57 -4.26
C TYR A 63 6.68 13.63 -5.12
N PRO A 64 5.98 13.23 -6.21
CA PRO A 64 5.71 11.86 -6.64
C PRO A 64 6.90 11.14 -7.27
N LYS A 65 6.87 9.80 -7.20
CA LYS A 65 7.85 8.92 -7.86
C LYS A 65 7.18 8.03 -8.91
N VAL A 66 7.99 7.46 -9.79
CA VAL A 66 7.52 6.52 -10.83
C VAL A 66 7.21 5.16 -10.19
N ILE A 67 6.01 4.62 -10.43
CA ILE A 67 5.54 3.34 -9.88
C ILE A 67 6.51 2.21 -10.26
N LYS A 68 6.90 2.15 -11.54
CA LYS A 68 7.83 1.14 -12.06
C LYS A 68 9.15 1.10 -11.27
N THR A 69 9.67 2.24 -10.85
CA THR A 69 10.92 2.30 -10.08
C THR A 69 10.68 2.04 -8.60
N GLY A 70 9.58 2.54 -8.04
CA GLY A 70 9.27 2.42 -6.61
C GLY A 70 8.72 1.06 -6.16
N PHE A 71 8.23 0.24 -7.09
CA PHE A 71 7.61 -1.07 -6.84
C PHE A 71 8.18 -2.14 -7.79
N ASP A 72 9.50 -2.18 -7.93
CA ASP A 72 10.26 -3.25 -8.61
C ASP A 72 9.69 -3.70 -9.97
N GLY A 73 9.42 -2.73 -10.83
CA GLY A 73 8.96 -3.00 -12.18
C GLY A 73 7.45 -3.11 -12.34
N LEU A 74 6.66 -2.80 -11.30
CA LEU A 74 5.19 -2.77 -11.39
C LEU A 74 4.74 -1.83 -12.52
N ARG A 75 3.89 -2.35 -13.40
CA ARG A 75 3.41 -1.68 -14.62
C ARG A 75 1.96 -2.01 -14.88
N GLY A 76 1.34 -1.25 -15.77
CA GLY A 76 -0.05 -1.40 -16.16
C GLY A 76 -0.97 -0.53 -15.31
N HIS A 77 -2.26 -0.61 -15.59
CA HIS A 77 -3.27 0.21 -14.92
C HIS A 77 -3.70 -0.46 -13.62
N ILE A 78 -3.24 0.07 -12.50
CA ILE A 78 -3.63 -0.39 -11.16
C ILE A 78 -5.05 0.11 -10.88
N THR A 79 -5.92 -0.77 -10.42
CA THR A 79 -7.34 -0.46 -10.14
C THR A 79 -7.68 -0.60 -8.66
N ALA A 80 -6.89 -1.36 -7.91
CA ALA A 80 -7.00 -1.45 -6.45
C ALA A 80 -5.68 -1.92 -5.85
N ALA A 81 -5.45 -1.58 -4.58
CA ALA A 81 -4.33 -2.06 -3.81
C ALA A 81 -4.82 -2.54 -2.44
N LEU A 82 -4.48 -3.77 -2.06
CA LEU A 82 -4.80 -4.35 -0.75
C LEU A 82 -3.52 -4.53 0.05
N SER A 83 -3.35 -3.75 1.11
CA SER A 83 -2.21 -3.85 2.02
C SER A 83 -2.44 -4.96 3.04
N VAL A 84 -1.42 -5.75 3.32
CA VAL A 84 -1.52 -6.93 4.17
C VAL A 84 -0.32 -6.94 5.11
N PRO A 85 -0.54 -7.02 6.45
CA PRO A 85 0.52 -6.97 7.43
C PRO A 85 1.39 -8.23 7.36
N GLN A 86 2.59 -8.11 7.92
CA GLN A 86 3.37 -9.29 8.27
C GLN A 86 2.62 -10.11 9.33
N TYR A 87 2.44 -11.41 9.09
CA TYR A 87 1.77 -12.30 10.02
C TYR A 87 2.43 -13.68 10.00
N ARG A 88 2.87 -14.16 11.18
CA ARG A 88 3.65 -15.40 11.33
C ARG A 88 4.86 -15.38 10.39
N THR A 89 4.92 -16.32 9.43
CA THR A 89 5.98 -16.45 8.43
C THR A 89 5.71 -15.64 7.16
N ARG A 90 4.48 -15.13 6.97
CA ARG A 90 4.10 -14.33 5.79
C ARG A 90 4.62 -12.91 5.94
N ARG A 91 5.40 -12.46 4.95
CA ARG A 91 5.88 -11.07 4.85
C ARG A 91 4.72 -10.09 4.64
N GLU A 92 4.92 -8.85 5.10
CA GLU A 92 4.08 -7.72 4.72
C GLU A 92 4.06 -7.59 3.20
N ALA A 93 2.88 -7.39 2.63
CA ALA A 93 2.72 -7.31 1.19
C ALA A 93 1.60 -6.37 0.77
N VAL A 94 1.62 -5.96 -0.49
CA VAL A 94 0.52 -5.28 -1.16
C VAL A 94 0.10 -6.10 -2.38
N PHE A 95 -1.18 -6.39 -2.50
CA PHE A 95 -1.76 -6.98 -3.71
C PHE A 95 -2.25 -5.87 -4.62
N PHE A 96 -1.60 -5.71 -5.77
CA PHE A 96 -2.00 -4.76 -6.81
C PHE A 96 -2.90 -5.44 -7.82
N PHE A 97 -4.17 -5.03 -7.84
CA PHE A 97 -5.14 -5.44 -8.83
C PHE A 97 -5.03 -4.56 -10.07
N LYS A 98 -5.11 -5.18 -11.23
CA LYS A 98 -4.83 -4.55 -12.53
C LYS A 98 -6.02 -4.71 -13.44
N ARG A 99 -6.25 -3.67 -14.26
CA ARG A 99 -7.20 -3.75 -15.36
C ARG A 99 -6.89 -4.96 -16.24
N GLY A 100 -7.91 -5.74 -16.59
CA GLY A 100 -7.77 -7.01 -17.31
C GLY A 100 -7.79 -8.26 -16.42
N GLY A 101 -8.03 -8.12 -15.11
CA GLY A 101 -8.26 -9.26 -14.21
C GLY A 101 -6.97 -9.95 -13.76
N PHE A 102 -5.90 -9.18 -13.58
CA PHE A 102 -4.63 -9.67 -13.06
C PHE A 102 -4.34 -9.09 -11.68
N VAL A 103 -3.61 -9.84 -10.87
CA VAL A 103 -3.10 -9.39 -9.57
C VAL A 103 -1.59 -9.64 -9.50
N GLN A 104 -0.86 -8.72 -8.87
CA GLN A 104 0.56 -8.89 -8.54
C GLN A 104 0.77 -8.62 -7.06
N LYS A 105 1.52 -9.51 -6.40
CA LYS A 105 1.89 -9.34 -4.99
C LYS A 105 3.27 -8.70 -4.91
N TYR A 106 3.36 -7.59 -4.20
CA TYR A 106 4.61 -6.93 -3.86
C TYR A 106 4.91 -7.19 -2.38
N SER A 107 6.03 -7.85 -2.07
CA SER A 107 6.41 -8.18 -0.68
C SER A 107 7.53 -7.27 -0.19
N TYR A 108 7.32 -6.65 0.97
CA TYR A 108 8.34 -5.87 1.67
C TYR A 108 9.39 -6.80 2.31
N GLN A 109 10.56 -6.24 2.61
CA GLN A 109 11.62 -6.99 3.29
C GLN A 109 11.34 -7.15 4.79
N ALA A 110 11.62 -8.35 5.29
CA ALA A 110 11.66 -8.63 6.71
C ALA A 110 12.85 -7.89 7.33
N GLY A 111 12.58 -6.77 8.03
CA GLY A 111 13.61 -5.94 8.65
C GLY A 111 13.31 -4.44 8.67
N ILE A 112 12.31 -3.97 7.92
CA ILE A 112 11.92 -2.54 7.87
C ILE A 112 10.64 -2.25 8.65
N SER A 113 9.79 -3.26 8.90
CA SER A 113 8.63 -3.06 9.77
C SER A 113 9.12 -2.92 11.21
N GLN A 114 9.33 -1.68 11.66
CA GLN A 114 9.54 -1.37 13.08
C GLN A 114 8.47 -2.10 13.89
N THR A 115 8.86 -2.84 14.92
CA THR A 115 7.91 -3.46 15.83
C THR A 115 7.14 -2.36 16.55
N CYS A 116 5.81 -2.39 16.47
CA CYS A 116 4.95 -1.46 17.19
C CYS A 116 5.24 -1.63 18.69
N GLY A 117 5.93 -0.67 19.32
CA GLY A 117 6.10 -0.64 20.79
C GLY A 117 7.50 -0.74 21.40
N ARG A 118 8.60 -0.44 20.69
CA ARG A 118 9.89 -0.10 21.37
C ARG A 118 10.45 1.21 20.86
N LYS A 119 10.87 2.08 21.80
CA LYS A 119 11.65 3.30 21.52
C LYS A 119 12.72 2.97 20.48
N VAL A 120 12.88 3.88 19.52
CA VAL A 120 13.99 3.87 18.56
C VAL A 120 15.30 3.78 19.34
N GLN A 121 15.84 2.57 19.48
CA GLN A 121 17.25 2.38 19.75
C GLN A 121 17.92 2.45 18.38
N THR A 122 18.51 3.59 18.07
CA THR A 122 19.50 3.69 17.00
C THR A 122 20.59 2.66 17.31
N PRO A 123 20.75 1.59 16.51
CA PRO A 123 21.95 0.79 16.64
C PRO A 123 23.10 1.65 16.11
N ILE A 124 24.11 1.88 16.94
CA ILE A 124 25.42 2.33 16.46
C ILE A 124 25.94 1.19 15.57
N VAL A 125 25.70 1.29 14.27
CA VAL A 125 26.28 0.36 13.30
C VAL A 125 27.74 0.75 13.17
N THR A 126 28.61 0.00 13.85
CA THR A 126 30.00 -0.08 13.43
C THR A 126 30.00 -0.69 12.03
N LEU A 127 30.35 0.13 11.03
CA LEU A 127 30.54 -0.30 9.64
C LEU A 127 31.72 -1.29 9.57
N ARG A 128 31.48 -2.55 9.92
CA ARG A 128 32.31 -3.66 9.45
C ARG A 128 31.70 -4.15 8.15
N SER A 129 32.39 -3.89 7.05
CA SER A 129 32.03 -4.35 5.71
C SER A 129 31.96 -5.88 5.70
N ARG A 130 30.76 -6.41 5.91
CA ARG A 130 30.35 -7.70 5.36
C ARG A 130 29.22 -7.41 4.41
N SER A 131 29.42 -7.78 3.16
CA SER A 131 28.45 -7.64 2.08
C SER A 131 27.19 -8.46 2.41
N ALA A 132 26.29 -7.89 3.21
CA ALA A 132 24.95 -8.40 3.37
C ALA A 132 24.30 -8.25 2.00
N ARG A 133 23.94 -9.38 1.36
CA ARG A 133 23.10 -9.38 0.16
C ARG A 133 21.92 -8.45 0.45
N GLN A 134 21.83 -7.32 -0.25
CA GLN A 134 20.68 -6.42 -0.13
C GLN A 134 19.43 -7.26 -0.34
N ALA A 135 18.62 -7.37 0.72
CA ALA A 135 17.43 -8.19 0.67
C ALA A 135 16.46 -7.50 -0.31
N VAL A 136 16.18 -8.16 -1.43
CA VAL A 136 15.51 -7.57 -2.60
C VAL A 136 14.00 -7.57 -2.35
N THR A 137 13.36 -6.40 -2.33
CA THR A 137 11.90 -6.27 -2.45
C THR A 137 11.42 -7.10 -3.65
N VAL A 138 10.34 -7.87 -3.46
CA VAL A 138 9.95 -8.90 -4.46
C VAL A 138 8.58 -8.57 -5.01
N LEU A 139 8.54 -8.07 -6.24
CA LEU A 139 7.33 -8.10 -7.06
C LEU A 139 7.19 -9.48 -7.71
N GLU A 140 6.16 -10.20 -7.32
CA GLU A 140 5.86 -11.52 -7.86
C GLU A 140 5.25 -11.43 -9.28
N PRO A 141 5.33 -12.52 -10.08
CA PRO A 141 4.69 -12.58 -11.39
C PRO A 141 3.19 -12.29 -11.33
N ALA A 142 2.65 -11.74 -12.43
CA ALA A 142 1.21 -11.49 -12.52
C ALA A 142 0.41 -12.78 -12.59
N ILE A 143 -0.60 -12.88 -11.74
CA ILE A 143 -1.52 -14.01 -11.66
C ILE A 143 -2.85 -13.60 -12.32
N ASN A 144 -3.41 -14.49 -13.14
CA ASN A 144 -4.74 -14.30 -13.72
C ASN A 144 -5.80 -14.72 -12.69
N ILE A 145 -6.59 -13.76 -12.23
CA ILE A 145 -7.55 -13.96 -11.13
C ILE A 145 -8.61 -15.00 -11.52
N ARG A 146 -9.15 -14.91 -12.74
CA ARG A 146 -10.17 -15.85 -13.23
C ARG A 146 -9.70 -17.30 -13.20
N LYS A 147 -8.43 -17.54 -13.50
CA LYS A 147 -7.84 -18.89 -13.51
C LYS A 147 -7.47 -19.38 -12.11
N SER A 148 -6.93 -18.49 -11.27
CA SER A 148 -6.35 -18.91 -9.99
C SER A 148 -7.34 -18.83 -8.82
N TRP A 149 -8.31 -17.90 -8.85
CA TRP A 149 -9.20 -17.60 -7.72
C TRP A 149 -10.66 -17.82 -8.13
N LYS A 150 -11.10 -19.08 -8.11
CA LYS A 150 -12.47 -19.46 -8.52
C LYS A 150 -13.50 -18.81 -7.59
N GLY A 151 -14.48 -18.13 -8.17
CA GLY A 151 -15.54 -17.43 -7.45
C GLY A 151 -15.18 -16.00 -6.99
N PHE A 152 -13.93 -15.57 -7.18
CA PHE A 152 -13.53 -14.20 -6.87
C PHE A 152 -13.89 -13.23 -8.02
N PRO A 153 -14.33 -12.00 -7.74
CA PRO A 153 -14.62 -11.00 -8.77
C PRO A 153 -13.38 -10.70 -9.62
N ILE A 154 -13.57 -10.59 -10.94
CA ILE A 154 -12.49 -10.31 -11.90
C ILE A 154 -12.22 -8.82 -12.10
N GLN A 155 -13.18 -7.96 -11.73
CA GLN A 155 -13.07 -6.51 -11.79
C GLN A 155 -13.08 -5.96 -10.37
N ILE A 156 -11.96 -5.39 -9.96
CA ILE A 156 -11.75 -4.90 -8.60
C ILE A 156 -11.31 -3.45 -8.72
N THR A 157 -12.18 -2.55 -8.29
CA THR A 157 -12.01 -1.09 -8.41
C THR A 157 -11.60 -0.43 -7.09
N ALA A 158 -11.68 -1.18 -5.99
CA ALA A 158 -11.19 -0.79 -4.69
C ALA A 158 -10.92 -2.04 -3.85
N ALA A 159 -10.02 -1.89 -2.88
CA ALA A 159 -9.75 -2.87 -1.85
C ALA A 159 -9.28 -2.10 -0.61
N VAL A 160 -9.64 -2.56 0.59
CA VAL A 160 -9.32 -1.87 1.83
C VAL A 160 -9.01 -2.88 2.93
N SER A 161 -8.04 -2.53 3.78
CA SER A 161 -7.66 -3.31 4.94
C SER A 161 -8.10 -2.56 6.18
N VAL A 162 -9.08 -3.10 6.88
CA VAL A 162 -9.72 -2.44 8.03
C VAL A 162 -9.12 -2.99 9.32
N PRO A 163 -8.51 -2.17 10.19
CA PRO A 163 -8.03 -2.62 11.49
C PRO A 163 -9.12 -3.34 12.28
N SER A 164 -8.79 -4.48 12.87
CA SER A 164 -9.72 -5.32 13.62
C SER A 164 -9.02 -6.04 14.75
N LEU A 165 -9.48 -5.80 15.99
CA LEU A 165 -9.02 -6.53 17.17
C LEU A 165 -9.53 -7.98 17.23
N ARG A 166 -10.49 -8.33 16.35
CA ARG A 166 -11.08 -9.67 16.31
C ARG A 166 -10.30 -10.62 15.41
N GLU A 167 -9.57 -10.08 14.43
CA GLU A 167 -8.80 -10.88 13.49
C GLU A 167 -7.39 -11.15 14.05
N PRO A 168 -6.88 -12.39 14.01
CA PRO A 168 -5.56 -12.72 14.56
C PRO A 168 -4.40 -11.93 13.92
N GLU A 169 -4.55 -11.52 12.67
CA GLU A 169 -3.57 -10.69 11.95
C GLU A 169 -3.76 -9.18 12.15
N GLY A 170 -4.80 -8.77 12.88
CA GLY A 170 -5.10 -7.38 13.21
C GLY A 170 -5.89 -6.61 12.14
N TYR A 171 -6.26 -7.24 11.02
CA TYR A 171 -6.97 -6.60 9.92
C TYR A 171 -8.03 -7.52 9.33
N LYS A 172 -9.14 -6.92 8.89
CA LYS A 172 -10.19 -7.52 8.07
C LYS A 172 -10.08 -7.00 6.63
N TYR A 173 -10.31 -7.87 5.65
CA TYR A 173 -10.31 -7.55 4.23
C TYR A 173 -11.66 -7.84 3.58
#